data_AF-A0A8S2WLV5-F1
#
_entry.id   AF-A0A8S2WLV5-F1
#
_cell.length_a   1.000
_cell.length_b   1.000
_cell.length_c   1.000
_cell.angle_alpha   90.00
_cell.angle_beta   90.00
_cell.angle_gamma   90.00
#
_symmetry.space_group_name_H-M   'P 1'
#
loop_
_entity.id
_entity.type
_entity.pdbx_description
1 polymer ?
#
loop_
_entity_poly.entity_id
_entity_poly.type
_entity_poly.pdbx_seq_one_letter_code
_entity_poly.pdbx_strand_id
1 'polypeptide(L)' 'VVDYWKCDFKDVDVLMGTFTKSFAAAGGYIAGNKDLINHIRTTSHGTAYATSMSPPVVEQI' A
#
# COMPACT_ATOMS: atom_id res chain seq x y z
N VAL A 1 5.85 9.58 9.82
CA VAL A 1 6.58 10.61 9.04
C VAL A 1 5.74 11.87 8.90
N VAL A 2 4.57 11.81 8.24
CA VAL A 2 3.64 12.96 8.13
C VAL A 2 3.28 13.51 9.51
N ASP A 3 2.84 12.63 10.41
CA ASP A 3 2.54 12.98 11.80
C ASP A 3 3.78 13.51 12.57
N TYR A 4 4.93 12.83 12.42
CA TYR A 4 6.20 13.23 13.06
C TYR A 4 6.62 14.67 12.70
N TRP A 5 6.43 15.07 11.44
CA TRP A 5 6.76 16.41 10.95
C TRP A 5 5.59 17.41 11.03
N LYS A 6 4.44 17.00 11.60
CA LYS A 6 3.22 17.80 11.72
C LYS A 6 2.69 18.33 10.36
N CYS A 7 2.87 17.55 9.30
CA CYS A 7 2.27 17.83 7.99
C CYS A 7 0.81 17.37 7.95
N ASP A 8 -0.01 17.94 7.06
CA ASP A 8 -1.37 17.43 6.83
C ASP A 8 -1.30 16.13 6.02
N PHE A 9 -2.04 15.10 6.45
CA PHE A 9 -2.22 13.87 5.69
C PHE A 9 -2.91 14.09 4.35
N LYS A 10 -3.72 15.15 4.23
CA LYS A 10 -4.42 15.51 2.99
C LYS A 10 -3.50 16.05 1.91
N ASP A 11 -2.30 16.50 2.28
CA ASP A 11 -1.29 16.96 1.31
C ASP A 11 -0.55 15.78 0.65
N VAL A 12 -0.83 14.53 1.08
CA VAL A 12 -0.20 13.32 0.54
C VAL A 12 -1.19 12.52 -0.29
N ASP A 13 -1.00 12.57 -1.61
CA ASP A 13 -1.86 11.84 -2.55
C ASP A 13 -1.68 10.31 -2.49
N VAL A 14 -0.43 9.87 -2.29
CA VAL A 14 -0.03 8.45 -2.29
C VAL A 14 0.84 8.12 -1.08
N LEU A 15 0.35 7.21 -0.25
CA LEU A 15 1.11 6.58 0.81
C LEU A 15 1.50 5.17 0.36
N MET A 16 2.79 4.89 0.32
CA MET A 16 3.30 3.55 -0.03
C MET A 16 4.18 3.02 1.09
N GLY A 17 4.08 1.72 1.33
CA GLY A 17 4.91 1.03 2.31
C GLY A 17 5.20 -0.41 1.91
N THR A 18 6.16 -1.00 2.60
CA THR A 18 6.51 -2.43 2.45
C THR A 18 6.45 -3.13 3.81
N PHE A 19 6.05 -4.39 3.78
CA PHE A 19 5.98 -5.23 4.96
C PHE A 19 7.32 -5.93 5.27
N THR A 20 8.32 -5.82 4.38
CA THR A 20 9.61 -6.53 4.46
C THR A 20 10.62 -5.98 5.48
N LYS A 21 10.27 -4.90 6.18
CA LYS A 21 11.16 -4.26 7.17
C LYS A 21 10.61 -4.44 8.58
N SER A 22 9.98 -3.41 9.12
CA SER A 22 9.48 -3.38 10.51
C SER A 22 8.46 -4.48 10.81
N PHE A 23 7.72 -4.96 9.81
CA PHE A 23 6.74 -6.03 9.96
C PHE A 23 7.32 -7.44 9.71
N ALA A 24 8.59 -7.55 9.28
CA ALA A 24 9.26 -8.83 9.00
C ALA A 24 8.46 -9.82 8.13
N ALA A 25 7.57 -9.32 7.27
CA ALA A 25 6.69 -10.10 6.41
C ALA A 25 7.05 -9.89 4.93
N ALA A 26 6.14 -10.18 3.99
CA ALA A 26 6.38 -9.97 2.56
C ALA A 26 5.31 -9.08 1.91
N GLY A 27 5.70 -8.41 0.82
CA GLY A 27 4.83 -7.54 0.04
C GLY A 27 4.84 -6.08 0.47
N GLY A 28 3.78 -5.36 0.11
CA GLY A 28 3.63 -3.94 0.37
C GLY A 28 2.23 -3.44 0.03
N TYR A 29 2.01 -2.16 0.28
CA TYR A 29 0.71 -1.52 0.08
C TYR A 29 0.86 -0.16 -0.59
N ILE A 30 -0.21 0.25 -1.26
CA ILE A 30 -0.44 1.61 -1.74
C ILE A 30 -1.79 2.05 -1.16
N ALA A 31 -1.79 3.20 -0.49
CA ALA A 31 -2.96 3.83 0.09
C ALA A 31 -3.08 5.26 -0.45
N GLY A 32 -4.32 5.73 -0.60
CA GLY A 32 -4.64 7.02 -1.18
C GLY A 32 -6.15 7.17 -1.28
N ASN A 33 -6.61 8.18 -1.99
CA ASN A 33 -8.05 8.37 -2.21
C ASN A 33 -8.66 7.19 -3.00
N LYS A 34 -9.98 6.98 -2.83
CA LYS A 34 -10.67 5.81 -3.40
C LYS A 34 -10.59 5.77 -4.92
N ASP A 35 -10.72 6.91 -5.58
CA ASP A 35 -10.73 7.02 -7.04
C ASP A 35 -9.35 6.65 -7.62
N LEU A 36 -8.28 7.10 -6.99
CA LEU A 36 -6.90 6.76 -7.33
C LEU A 36 -6.63 5.26 -7.15
N ILE A 37 -7.01 4.69 -6.00
CA ILE A 37 -6.82 3.25 -5.75
C ILE A 37 -7.62 2.41 -6.74
N ASN A 38 -8.86 2.80 -7.06
CA ASN A 38 -9.67 2.12 -8.07
C ASN A 38 -9.04 2.23 -9.46
N HIS A 39 -8.55 3.41 -9.84
CA HIS A 39 -7.85 3.61 -11.10
C HIS A 39 -6.66 2.65 -11.21
N ILE A 40 -5.76 2.65 -10.22
CA ILE A 40 -4.58 1.76 -10.18
C ILE A 40 -4.99 0.29 -10.26
N ARG A 41 -6.04 -0.12 -9.54
CA ARG A 41 -6.51 -1.52 -9.57
C ARG A 41 -6.95 -1.98 -10.96
N THR A 42 -7.51 -1.07 -11.76
CA THR A 42 -8.02 -1.36 -13.10
C THR A 42 -6.98 -1.21 -14.20
N THR A 43 -5.98 -0.33 -14.02
CA THR A 43 -5.00 0.01 -15.07
C THR A 43 -3.63 -0.62 -14.85
N SER A 44 -3.30 -1.03 -13.63
CA SER A 44 -1.98 -1.59 -13.30
C SER A 44 -1.85 -3.03 -13.78
N HIS A 45 -0.83 -3.29 -14.60
CA HIS A 45 -0.41 -4.65 -14.94
C HIS A 45 -0.10 -5.49 -13.71
N GLY A 46 0.49 -4.88 -12.68
CA GLY A 46 0.79 -5.56 -11.43
C GLY A 46 -0.49 -6.04 -10.72
N THR A 47 -1.55 -5.22 -10.72
CA THR A 47 -2.81 -5.65 -10.12
C THR A 47 -3.58 -6.66 -10.99
N ALA A 48 -3.48 -6.54 -12.31
CA ALA A 48 -4.19 -7.43 -13.24
C ALA A 48 -3.56 -8.83 -13.35
N TYR A 49 -2.24 -8.94 -13.26
CA TYR A 49 -1.51 -10.18 -13.60
C TYR A 49 -0.65 -10.75 -12.48
N ALA A 50 -0.34 -9.99 -11.41
CA ALA A 50 0.45 -10.55 -10.31
C ALA A 50 -0.39 -11.46 -9.41
N THR A 51 0.29 -12.38 -8.74
CA THR A 51 -0.32 -13.24 -7.75
C THR A 51 -0.56 -12.48 -6.45
N SER A 52 -1.63 -12.84 -5.74
CA SER A 52 -1.91 -12.30 -4.41
C SER A 52 -0.90 -12.83 -3.39
N MET A 53 -0.66 -12.05 -2.33
CA MET A 53 0.13 -12.50 -1.18
C MET A 53 -0.52 -13.73 -0.53
N SER A 54 0.31 -14.60 0.05
CA SER A 54 -0.21 -15.80 0.72
C SER A 54 -1.03 -15.42 1.97
N PRO A 55 -2.16 -16.10 2.25
CA PRO A 55 -3.00 -15.76 3.40
C PRO A 55 -2.25 -15.71 4.75
N PRO A 56 -1.33 -16.65 5.07
CA PRO A 56 -0.57 -16.57 6.34
C PRO A 56 0.38 -15.38 6.43
N VAL A 57 0.83 -14.85 5.29
CA VAL A 57 1.67 -13.64 5.25
C VAL A 57 0.84 -12.39 5.48
N VAL A 58 -0.41 -12.37 5.05
CA VAL A 58 -1.31 -11.22 5.28
C VAL A 58 -1.89 -11.26 6.69
N GLU A 59 -2.17 -12.44 7.25
CA GLU A 59 -2.76 -12.59 8.59
C GLU A 59 -1.86 -12.07 9.73
N GLN A 60 -0.54 -12.11 9.56
CA GLN A 60 0.41 -11.67 10.59
C GLN A 60 0.61 -10.14 10.64
N ILE A 61 0.05 -9.39 9.67
CA ILE A 61 0.24 -7.95 9.49
C ILE A 61 -1.05 -7.23 9.89
#